data_AF-W1YA94-F1
#
_entry.id   AF-W1YA94-F1
#
_cell.length_a   1.000
_cell.length_b   1.000
_cell.length_c   1.000
_cell.angle_alpha   90.00
_cell.angle_beta   90.00
_cell.angle_gamma   90.00
#
_symmetry.space_group_name_H-M   'P 1'
#
loop_
_entity.id
_entity.type
_entity.pdbx_description
1 polymer ?
#
loop_
_entity_poly.entity_id
_entity_poly.type
_entity_poly.pdbx_seq_one_letter_code
_entity_poly.pdbx_strand_id
1 'polypeptide(L)' 'ATICALARANEKDVQKAIDALKDAERSRLHVFIAISELHMEYKLKMTRQEVLDKVKSVLAYAKGKVDEIEFSG' A
#
# COMPACT_ATOMS: atom_id res chain seq x y z
N ALA A 1 10.64 -12.13 -14.74
CA ALA A 1 10.92 -10.91 -13.94
C ALA A 1 9.64 -10.51 -13.22
N THR A 2 9.71 -9.81 -12.08
CA THR A 2 8.52 -9.36 -11.35
C THR A 2 8.18 -7.93 -11.77
N ILE A 3 6.93 -7.67 -12.15
CA ILE A 3 6.44 -6.32 -12.44
C ILE A 3 5.90 -5.73 -11.14
N CYS A 4 6.34 -4.52 -10.81
CA CYS A 4 5.97 -3.83 -9.57
C CYS A 4 5.20 -2.56 -9.86
N ALA A 5 4.14 -2.29 -9.08
CA ALA A 5 3.42 -1.02 -9.08
C ALA A 5 3.42 -0.40 -7.67
N LEU A 6 3.74 0.90 -7.60
CA LEU A 6 3.75 1.67 -6.36
C LEU A 6 2.39 2.30 -6.09
N ALA A 7 1.90 2.21 -4.85
CA ALA A 7 0.64 2.81 -4.41
C ALA A 7 0.78 3.49 -3.04
N ARG A 8 0.08 4.61 -2.85
CA ARG A 8 -0.15 5.18 -1.51
C ARG A 8 -1.07 4.24 -0.73
N ALA A 9 -0.99 4.22 0.60
CA ALA A 9 -1.87 3.44 1.47
C ALA A 9 -3.33 3.96 1.51
N ASN A 10 -4.03 3.91 0.38
CA ASN A 10 -5.46 4.10 0.25
C ASN A 10 -6.03 3.14 -0.79
N GLU A 11 -7.28 2.73 -0.61
CA GLU A 11 -7.92 1.70 -1.43
C GLU A 11 -7.96 2.03 -2.93
N LYS A 12 -8.21 3.30 -3.28
CA LYS A 12 -8.32 3.73 -4.68
C LYS A 12 -7.02 3.53 -5.46
N ASP A 13 -5.88 3.91 -4.88
CA ASP A 13 -4.59 3.75 -5.56
C ASP A 13 -4.16 2.29 -5.58
N VAL A 14 -4.41 1.56 -4.50
CA VAL A 14 -4.13 0.13 -4.41
C VAL A 14 -4.93 -0.64 -5.45
N GLN A 15 -6.22 -0.34 -5.61
CA GLN A 15 -7.05 -0.95 -6.65
C GLN A 15 -6.48 -0.68 -8.05
N LYS A 16 -6.11 0.56 -8.35
CA LYS A 16 -5.50 0.89 -9.64
C LYS A 16 -4.18 0.17 -9.88
N ALA A 17 -3.34 0.04 -8.86
CA ALA A 17 -2.08 -0.67 -8.97
C ALA A 17 -2.30 -2.17 -9.21
N ILE A 18 -3.27 -2.78 -8.53
CA ILE A 18 -3.67 -4.18 -8.76
C ILE A 18 -4.19 -4.35 -10.19
N ASP A 19 -5.07 -3.46 -10.67
CA ASP A 19 -5.62 -3.53 -12.02
C ASP A 19 -4.54 -3.41 -13.10
N ALA A 20 -3.52 -2.57 -12.86
CA ALA A 20 -2.38 -2.41 -13.75
C ALA A 20 -1.46 -3.65 -13.78
N LEU A 21 -1.50 -4.49 -12.75
CA LEU A 21 -0.67 -5.69 -12.62
C LEU A 21 -1.34 -6.97 -13.12
N LYS A 22 -2.63 -6.93 -13.51
CA LYS A 22 -3.44 -8.12 -13.83
C LYS A 22 -2.84 -9.03 -14.91
N ASP A 23 -2.11 -8.46 -15.87
CA ASP A 23 -1.54 -9.18 -17.01
C ASP A 23 -0.06 -9.57 -16.79
N ALA A 24 0.49 -9.30 -15.60
CA ALA A 24 1.86 -9.66 -15.25
C ALA A 24 1.95 -11.14 -14.86
N GLU A 25 2.94 -11.86 -15.40
CA GLU A 25 3.23 -13.25 -15.01
C GLU A 25 3.59 -13.39 -13.52
N ARG A 26 4.29 -12.38 -12.97
CA ARG A 26 4.53 -12.20 -11.54
C ARG A 26 4.35 -10.74 -11.16
N SER A 27 3.50 -10.51 -10.17
CA SER A 27 3.03 -9.19 -9.74
C SER A 27 3.50 -8.85 -8.33
N ARG A 28 3.98 -7.62 -8.14
CA ARG A 28 4.26 -7.04 -6.82
C ARG A 28 3.51 -5.73 -6.63
N LEU A 29 2.72 -5.66 -5.58
CA LEU A 29 2.19 -4.39 -5.10
C LEU A 29 3.14 -3.81 -4.05
N HIS A 30 3.66 -2.61 -4.28
CA HIS A 30 4.44 -1.87 -3.29
C HIS A 30 3.59 -0.75 -2.70
N VAL A 31 3.27 -0.85 -1.41
CA VAL A 31 2.47 0.15 -0.69
C VAL A 31 3.35 0.97 0.23
N PHE A 32 3.10 2.28 0.33
CA PHE A 32 3.79 3.13 1.28
C PHE A 32 2.88 4.10 2.06
N ILE A 33 3.31 4.44 3.28
CA ILE A 33 2.80 5.55 4.10
C ILE A 33 3.91 6.02 5.03
N ALA A 34 4.07 7.32 5.24
CA ALA A 34 5.11 7.82 6.14
C ALA A 34 4.77 7.54 7.61
N ILE A 35 5.70 6.95 8.38
CA ILE A 35 5.48 6.58 9.79
C ILE A 35 6.21 7.45 10.83
N SER A 36 7.00 8.45 10.41
CA SER A 36 7.69 9.33 11.34
C SER A 36 6.68 10.24 12.06
N GLU A 37 6.91 10.58 13.33
CA GLU A 37 6.00 11.43 14.12
C GLU A 37 5.72 12.77 13.43
N LEU A 38 6.77 13.42 12.92
CA LEU A 38 6.64 14.67 12.15
C LEU A 38 5.71 14.51 10.94
N HIS A 39 5.77 13.39 10.20
CA HIS A 39 4.89 13.16 9.06
C HIS A 39 3.45 12.88 9.51
N MET A 40 3.28 12.12 10.59
CA MET A 40 1.98 11.78 11.15
C MET A 40 1.25 13.03 11.68
N GLU A 41 1.94 13.88 12.43
CA GLU A 41 1.38 15.09 13.04
C GLU A 41 1.11 16.19 12.01
N TYR A 42 2.10 16.53 11.16
CA TYR A 42 2.03 17.73 10.33
C TYR A 42 1.51 17.47 8.91
N LYS A 43 1.69 16.28 8.35
CA LYS A 43 1.24 15.97 6.97
C LYS A 43 -0.02 15.11 6.95
N LEU A 44 0.00 13.96 7.63
CA LEU A 44 -1.10 13.00 7.59
C LEU A 44 -2.25 13.41 8.49
N LYS A 45 -1.95 14.14 9.59
CA LYS A 45 -2.89 14.48 10.66
C LYS A 45 -3.59 13.22 11.20
N MET A 46 -2.80 12.17 11.41
CA MET A 46 -3.25 10.87 11.89
C MET A 46 -2.43 10.47 13.11
N THR A 47 -3.09 9.83 14.07
CA THR A 47 -2.43 9.12 15.16
C THR A 47 -1.71 7.88 14.63
N ARG A 48 -0.74 7.37 15.41
CA ARG A 48 -0.05 6.13 15.10
C ARG A 48 -1.01 4.95 14.91
N GLN A 49 -2.09 4.90 15.69
CA GLN A 49 -3.10 3.85 15.60
C GLN A 49 -3.88 3.94 14.29
N GLU A 50 -4.32 5.13 13.89
CA GLU A 50 -5.00 5.34 12.60
C GLU A 50 -4.10 4.97 11.41
N VAL A 51 -2.81 5.29 11.47
CA VAL A 51 -1.84 4.88 10.43
C VAL A 51 -1.73 3.35 10.38
N LEU A 52 -1.62 2.68 11.53
CA LEU A 52 -1.56 1.22 11.60
C LEU A 52 -2.83 0.56 11.04
N ASP A 53 -4.01 1.08 11.40
CA ASP A 53 -5.29 0.54 10.95
C ASP A 53 -5.50 0.75 9.44
N LYS A 54 -5.07 1.92 8.93
CA LYS A 54 -5.05 2.20 7.49
C LYS A 54 -4.14 1.23 6.72
N VAL A 55 -2.93 0.96 7.22
CA VAL A 55 -2.03 -0.03 6.60
C VAL A 55 -2.65 -1.42 6.62
N LYS A 56 -3.15 -1.89 7.78
CA LYS A 56 -3.79 -3.21 7.90
C LYS A 56 -4.95 -3.38 6.92
N SER A 57 -5.83 -2.38 6.83
CA SER A 57 -6.98 -2.40 5.92
C SER A 57 -6.54 -2.54 4.45
N VAL A 58 -5.56 -1.74 4.02
CA VAL A 58 -5.06 -1.75 2.64
C VAL A 58 -4.34 -3.06 2.29
N LEU A 59 -3.48 -3.55 3.18
CA LEU A 59 -2.77 -4.82 2.93
C LEU A 59 -3.75 -6.00 2.93
N ALA A 60 -4.76 -5.99 3.80
CA ALA A 60 -5.82 -6.98 3.79
C ALA A 60 -6.63 -6.94 2.48
N TYR A 61 -6.93 -5.75 1.97
CA TYR A 61 -7.61 -5.58 0.68
C TYR A 61 -6.81 -6.16 -0.50
N ALA A 62 -5.48 -6.01 -0.48
CA ALA A 62 -4.59 -6.49 -1.54
C ALA A 62 -4.27 -7.99 -1.45
N LYS A 63 -4.49 -8.61 -0.29
CA LYS A 63 -4.15 -10.02 -0.05
C LYS A 63 -4.87 -10.93 -1.05
N GLY A 64 -4.10 -11.76 -1.74
CA GLY A 64 -4.62 -12.72 -2.73
C GLY A 64 -4.98 -12.11 -4.09
N LYS A 65 -4.72 -10.81 -4.30
CA LYS A 65 -4.92 -10.13 -5.60
C LYS A 65 -3.62 -9.91 -6.38
N VAL A 66 -2.48 -10.14 -5.73
CA VAL A 66 -1.11 -10.06 -6.28
C VAL A 66 -0.27 -11.17 -5.66
N ASP A 67 0.86 -11.51 -6.30
CA ASP A 67 1.76 -12.57 -5.82
C ASP A 67 2.59 -12.13 -4.62
N GLU A 68 3.00 -10.86 -4.60
CA GLU A 68 3.83 -10.28 -3.55
C GLU A 68 3.31 -8.91 -3.12
N ILE A 69 3.42 -8.64 -1.81
CA ILE A 69 3.12 -7.35 -1.22
C ILE A 69 4.38 -6.86 -0.51
N GLU A 70 4.88 -5.70 -0.93
CA GLU A 70 5.98 -4.97 -0.31
C GLU A 70 5.44 -3.73 0.39
N PHE A 71 5.99 -3.39 1.57
CA PHE A 71 5.55 -2.22 2.33
C PHE A 71 6.74 -1.34 2.75
N SER A 72 6.59 -0.03 2.59
CA SER A 72 7.52 0.97 3.12
C SER A 72 6.82 1.93 4.08
N GLY A 73 7.41 2.10 5.26
CA GLY A 73 6.95 2.97 6.33
C GLY A 73 7.92 4.11 6.63
#